data_AF-D3FWT7-F1
#
_entry.id   AF-D3FWT7-F1
#
_cell.length_a   1.000
_cell.length_b   1.000
_cell.length_c   1.000
_cell.angle_alpha   90.00
_cell.angle_beta   90.00
_cell.angle_gamma   90.00
#
_symmetry.space_group_name_H-M   'P 1'
#
loop_
_entity.id
_entity.type
_entity.pdbx_description
1 polymer ?
#
loop_
_entity_poly.entity_id
_entity_poly.type
_entity_poly.pdbx_seq_one_letter_code
_entity_poly.pdbx_strand_id
1 'polypeptide(L)'
;MLSKSQKSLVKMKWENVLFAHWAYDPHVIQEKLPKGMKVDTYKGKAYIGVVSFLMNEIHPTIFPEKVSFSMPEINVRTYVEVDGKKGVLFLSLDTDSKISVLGANAFFDMPYFHSDITMKREGDLTYFESIRKANQAVFKGEYSSKSDVFAAREESLEYWLTERYRLYSTAKNGDIQYGDIKHEQWPLQQAGVNIKENSLILAAGLPSQKGEPHLLYSPGVTVDIGMIQKY
;
A
#
# COMPACT_ATOMS: atom_id res chain seq x y z
N MET A 1 24.82 -11.51 -6.26
CA MET A 1 24.65 -12.63 -5.31
C MET A 1 23.21 -12.62 -4.84
N LEU A 2 22.42 -13.60 -5.26
CA LEU A 2 21.03 -13.77 -4.84
C LEU A 2 21.02 -14.09 -3.34
N SER A 3 20.45 -13.20 -2.54
CA SER A 3 20.20 -13.41 -1.11
C SER A 3 19.44 -14.73 -0.92
N LYS A 4 19.82 -15.51 0.09
CA LYS A 4 19.17 -16.77 0.48
C LYS A 4 17.65 -16.58 0.45
N SER A 5 16.94 -17.46 -0.27
CA SER A 5 15.48 -17.53 -0.33
C SER A 5 14.88 -17.34 1.06
N GLN A 6 14.40 -16.14 1.35
CA GLN A 6 13.69 -15.87 2.58
C GLN A 6 12.40 -16.69 2.54
N LYS A 7 12.16 -17.53 3.55
CA LYS A 7 10.94 -18.34 3.60
C LYS A 7 9.74 -17.39 3.75
N SER A 8 8.80 -17.48 2.81
CA SER A 8 7.51 -16.80 2.91
C SER A 8 6.77 -17.27 4.17
N LEU A 9 6.28 -16.33 4.97
CA LEU A 9 5.51 -16.61 6.18
C LEU A 9 4.01 -16.59 5.91
N VAL A 10 3.56 -15.65 5.08
CA VAL A 10 2.16 -15.42 4.78
C VAL A 10 1.99 -15.36 3.27
N LYS A 11 0.97 -16.08 2.79
CA LYS A 11 0.49 -16.03 1.41
C LYS A 11 -0.86 -15.34 1.37
N MET A 12 -1.06 -14.58 0.31
CA MET A 12 -2.32 -13.90 0.02
C MET A 12 -2.39 -13.54 -1.46
N LYS A 13 -3.57 -13.09 -1.90
CA LYS A 13 -3.78 -12.39 -3.17
C LYS A 13 -4.17 -10.94 -2.88
N TRP A 14 -3.65 -10.02 -3.67
CA TRP A 14 -4.15 -8.65 -3.71
C TRP A 14 -5.01 -8.51 -4.96
N GLU A 15 -6.27 -8.14 -4.78
CA GLU A 15 -7.26 -8.13 -5.86
C GLU A 15 -7.95 -6.77 -5.96
N ASN A 16 -8.34 -6.41 -7.18
CA ASN A 16 -9.06 -5.17 -7.48
C ASN A 16 -8.33 -3.92 -6.99
N VAL A 17 -7.04 -3.83 -7.27
CA VAL A 17 -6.18 -2.81 -6.67
C VAL A 17 -6.35 -1.48 -7.39
N LEU A 18 -6.79 -0.44 -6.68
CA LEU A 18 -6.70 0.94 -7.12
C LEU A 18 -5.40 1.55 -6.59
N PHE A 19 -4.65 2.16 -7.48
CA PHE A 19 -3.47 2.95 -7.19
C PHE A 19 -3.75 4.42 -7.55
N ALA A 20 -3.99 5.28 -6.55
CA ALA A 20 -4.13 6.71 -6.76
C ALA A 20 -2.93 7.45 -6.16
N HIS A 21 -2.15 8.12 -7.01
CA HIS A 21 -0.90 8.75 -6.59
C HIS A 21 -0.87 10.24 -6.89
N TRP A 22 -0.56 11.05 -5.88
CA TRP A 22 -0.38 12.50 -6.03
C TRP A 22 1.09 12.86 -5.91
N ALA A 23 1.53 13.76 -6.77
CA ALA A 23 2.87 14.32 -6.71
C ALA A 23 2.96 15.38 -5.60
N TYR A 24 4.04 15.35 -4.84
CA TYR A 24 4.36 16.28 -3.76
C TYR A 24 5.76 16.86 -3.95
N ASP A 25 5.98 17.99 -3.29
CA ASP A 25 7.34 18.49 -3.05
C ASP A 25 8.08 17.48 -2.14
N PRO A 26 9.25 16.96 -2.54
CA PRO A 26 10.04 16.04 -1.72
C PRO A 26 10.33 16.57 -0.31
N HIS A 27 10.49 17.88 -0.12
CA HIS A 27 10.78 18.47 1.19
C HIS A 27 9.64 18.25 2.19
N VAL A 28 8.39 18.37 1.73
CA VAL A 28 7.19 18.16 2.57
C VAL A 28 7.13 16.75 3.13
N ILE A 29 7.54 15.76 2.32
CA ILE A 29 7.57 14.36 2.76
C ILE A 29 8.79 14.11 3.64
N GLN A 30 9.97 14.59 3.23
CA GLN A 30 11.22 14.35 3.94
C GLN A 30 11.20 14.83 5.40
N GLU A 31 10.53 15.96 5.68
CA GLU A 31 10.36 16.48 7.05
C GLU A 31 9.56 15.56 7.98
N LYS A 32 8.75 14.66 7.41
CA LYS A 32 7.94 13.69 8.16
C LYS A 32 8.63 12.33 8.32
N LEU A 33 9.71 12.09 7.57
CA LEU A 33 10.38 10.80 7.61
C LEU A 33 11.22 10.64 8.90
N PRO A 34 11.25 9.43 9.47
CA PRO A 34 12.20 9.08 10.53
C PRO A 34 13.65 9.32 10.10
N LYS A 35 14.52 9.56 11.08
CA LYS A 35 15.97 9.63 10.84
C LYS A 35 16.46 8.35 10.15
N GLY A 36 17.35 8.50 9.17
CA GLY A 36 17.89 7.37 8.41
C GLY A 36 17.09 7.01 7.15
N MET A 37 15.89 7.55 6.96
CA MET A 37 15.13 7.41 5.72
C MET A 37 15.27 8.65 4.83
N LYS A 38 15.51 8.42 3.53
CA LYS A 38 15.47 9.46 2.51
C LYS A 38 14.23 9.29 1.65
N VAL A 39 13.58 10.39 1.28
CA VAL A 39 12.48 10.37 0.31
C VAL A 39 13.02 9.93 -1.05
N ASP A 40 12.40 8.92 -1.65
CA ASP A 40 12.70 8.52 -3.03
C ASP A 40 11.90 9.41 -3.98
N THR A 41 12.52 9.80 -5.09
CA THR A 41 11.91 10.72 -6.05
C THR A 41 11.96 10.16 -7.46
N TYR A 42 10.95 10.50 -8.25
CA TYR A 42 10.92 10.28 -9.68
C TYR A 42 10.92 11.63 -10.39
N LYS A 43 11.95 11.86 -11.21
CA LYS A 43 12.15 13.13 -11.94
C LYS A 43 11.98 14.37 -11.04
N GLY A 44 12.53 14.29 -9.81
CA GLY A 44 12.51 15.37 -8.83
C GLY A 44 11.18 15.57 -8.07
N LYS A 45 10.21 14.67 -8.23
CA LYS A 45 8.95 14.67 -7.47
C LYS A 45 8.89 13.47 -6.55
N ALA A 46 8.34 13.68 -5.36
CA ALA A 46 7.97 12.59 -4.46
C ALA A 46 6.47 12.32 -4.61
N TYR A 47 6.01 11.16 -4.12
CA TYR A 47 4.62 10.74 -4.31
C TYR A 47 4.01 10.21 -3.02
N ILE A 48 2.72 10.47 -2.87
CA ILE A 48 1.85 9.85 -1.89
C ILE A 48 0.84 8.99 -2.63
N GLY A 49 0.80 7.71 -2.29
CA GLY A 49 -0.19 6.76 -2.78
C GLY A 49 -1.31 6.55 -1.78
N VAL A 50 -2.54 6.60 -2.26
CA VAL A 50 -3.70 6.00 -1.60
C VAL A 50 -4.07 4.76 -2.39
N VAL A 51 -3.88 3.58 -1.79
CA VAL A 51 -4.02 2.29 -2.47
C VAL A 51 -5.08 1.47 -1.78
N SER A 52 -6.17 1.14 -2.48
CA SER A 52 -7.26 0.31 -1.97
C SER A 52 -7.35 -1.01 -2.72
N PHE A 53 -7.62 -2.09 -1.99
CA PHE A 53 -7.65 -3.44 -2.55
C PHE A 53 -8.34 -4.41 -1.60
N LEU A 54 -8.65 -5.60 -2.12
CA LEU A 54 -9.01 -6.76 -1.31
C LEU A 54 -7.75 -7.61 -1.08
N MET A 55 -7.42 -7.88 0.18
CA MET A 55 -6.55 -9.01 0.50
C MET A 55 -7.41 -10.27 0.58
N ASN A 56 -7.15 -11.23 -0.30
CA ASN A 56 -7.89 -12.47 -0.40
C ASN A 56 -6.98 -13.66 -0.09
N GLU A 57 -7.57 -14.79 0.32
CA GLU A 57 -6.86 -16.04 0.63
C GLU A 57 -5.67 -15.86 1.61
N ILE A 58 -5.82 -15.01 2.63
CA ILE A 58 -4.75 -14.73 3.59
C ILE A 58 -4.57 -15.94 4.50
N HIS A 59 -3.39 -16.55 4.49
CA HIS A 59 -3.04 -17.65 5.38
C HIS A 59 -1.53 -17.76 5.63
N PRO A 60 -1.08 -18.22 6.81
CA PRO A 60 0.32 -18.55 7.02
C PRO A 60 0.72 -19.77 6.17
N THR A 61 1.95 -19.81 5.68
CA THR A 61 2.44 -20.86 4.76
C THR A 61 2.48 -22.27 5.34
N ILE A 62 2.38 -22.39 6.67
CA ILE A 62 2.31 -23.67 7.39
C ILE A 62 0.88 -24.21 7.55
N PHE A 63 -0.14 -23.41 7.24
CA PHE A 63 -1.54 -23.81 7.29
C PHE A 63 -2.12 -24.01 5.89
N PRO A 64 -3.14 -24.87 5.72
CA PRO A 64 -3.78 -25.08 4.41
C PRO A 64 -4.65 -23.89 4.01
N GLU A 65 -4.75 -23.61 2.71
CA GLU A 65 -5.51 -22.48 2.13
C GLU A 65 -6.99 -22.44 2.57
N LYS A 66 -7.59 -23.59 2.88
CA LYS A 66 -8.98 -23.71 3.36
C LYS A 66 -9.29 -22.97 4.68
N VAL A 67 -8.27 -22.55 5.43
CA VAL A 67 -8.44 -21.73 6.65
C VAL A 67 -8.19 -20.25 6.41
N SER A 68 -8.04 -19.85 5.14
CA SER A 68 -7.82 -18.46 4.79
C SER A 68 -9.04 -17.59 5.04
N PHE A 69 -8.77 -16.29 5.14
CA PHE A 69 -9.77 -15.25 5.26
C PHE A 69 -9.44 -14.11 4.30
N SER A 70 -10.40 -13.23 4.08
CA SER A 70 -10.27 -12.07 3.20
C SER A 70 -10.64 -10.82 3.96
N MET A 71 -9.98 -9.71 3.64
CA MET A 71 -10.28 -8.40 4.23
C MET A 71 -9.92 -7.29 3.24
N PRO A 72 -10.76 -6.27 3.09
CA PRO A 72 -10.38 -5.08 2.35
C PRO A 72 -9.34 -4.27 3.16
N GLU A 73 -8.49 -3.58 2.43
CA GLU A 73 -7.52 -2.64 3.00
C GLU A 73 -7.41 -1.40 2.12
N ILE A 74 -7.16 -0.27 2.77
CA ILE A 74 -6.67 0.93 2.11
C ILE A 74 -5.47 1.47 2.87
N ASN A 75 -4.42 1.85 2.15
CA ASN A 75 -3.22 2.41 2.76
C ASN A 75 -2.85 3.77 2.17
N VAL A 76 -2.27 4.61 3.02
CA VAL A 76 -1.54 5.80 2.62
C VAL A 76 -0.06 5.49 2.73
N ARG A 77 0.67 5.63 1.63
CA ARG A 77 2.10 5.29 1.59
C ARG A 77 2.90 6.35 0.85
N THR A 78 4.18 6.41 1.18
CA THR A 78 5.19 7.15 0.42
C THR A 78 6.37 6.25 0.04
N TYR A 79 7.31 6.78 -0.72
CA TYR A 79 8.44 6.06 -1.28
C TYR A 79 9.73 6.54 -0.64
N VAL A 80 10.52 5.60 -0.13
CA VAL A 80 11.74 5.92 0.62
C VAL A 80 12.89 5.02 0.21
N GLU A 81 14.10 5.46 0.56
CA GLU A 81 15.34 4.73 0.43
C GLU A 81 16.06 4.68 1.78
N VAL A 82 16.57 3.49 2.14
CA VAL A 82 17.45 3.25 3.29
C VAL A 82 18.66 2.46 2.82
N ASP A 83 19.86 3.05 2.94
CA ASP A 83 21.15 2.61 2.37
C ASP A 83 21.05 1.99 0.96
N GLY A 84 20.50 2.76 0.01
CA GLY A 84 20.38 2.36 -1.38
C GLY A 84 19.27 1.33 -1.67
N LYS A 85 18.47 0.94 -0.66
CA LYS A 85 17.34 0.02 -0.81
C LYS A 85 16.03 0.79 -0.82
N LYS A 86 15.40 0.84 -1.99
CA LYS A 86 14.11 1.52 -2.20
C LYS A 86 12.94 0.66 -1.75
N GLY A 87 11.90 1.29 -1.22
CA GLY A 87 10.70 0.63 -0.73
C GLY A 87 9.56 1.62 -0.51
N VAL A 88 8.47 1.11 0.05
CA VAL A 88 7.34 1.92 0.51
C VAL A 88 7.39 2.08 2.02
N LEU A 89 7.05 3.26 2.51
CA LEU A 89 6.76 3.52 3.92
C LEU A 89 5.27 3.75 4.07
N PHE A 90 4.62 2.95 4.90
CA PHE A 90 3.20 3.17 5.22
C PHE A 90 3.07 4.29 6.24
N LEU A 91 2.24 5.28 5.90
CA LEU A 91 1.86 6.40 6.78
C LEU A 91 0.56 6.06 7.53
N SER A 92 -0.32 5.28 6.91
CA SER A 92 -1.46 4.66 7.56
C SER A 92 -1.92 3.42 6.79
N LEU A 93 -2.49 2.47 7.53
CA LEU A 93 -3.13 1.26 7.02
C LEU A 93 -4.51 1.14 7.65
N ASP A 94 -5.56 1.00 6.86
CA ASP A 94 -6.93 0.88 7.33
C ASP A 94 -7.49 -0.47 6.91
N THR A 95 -7.99 -1.24 7.88
CA THR A 95 -8.66 -2.52 7.63
C THR A 95 -9.82 -2.71 8.60
N ASP A 96 -10.79 -3.54 8.23
CA ASP A 96 -11.93 -3.95 9.05
C ASP A 96 -11.61 -5.13 9.98
N SER A 97 -10.47 -5.81 9.78
CA SER A 97 -10.08 -6.97 10.60
C SER A 97 -9.31 -6.57 11.85
N LYS A 98 -9.99 -6.58 13.01
CA LYS A 98 -9.36 -6.38 14.33
C LYS A 98 -8.23 -7.39 14.62
N ILE A 99 -8.34 -8.63 14.11
CA ILE A 99 -7.36 -9.69 14.34
C ILE A 99 -6.07 -9.39 13.56
N SER A 100 -6.20 -8.93 12.31
CA SER A 100 -5.06 -8.53 11.48
C SER A 100 -4.37 -7.29 12.04
N VAL A 101 -5.15 -6.31 12.53
CA VAL A 101 -4.62 -5.13 13.24
C VAL A 101 -3.85 -5.54 14.49
N LEU A 102 -4.40 -6.45 15.31
CA LEU A 102 -3.74 -6.91 16.53
C LEU A 102 -2.46 -7.72 16.23
N GLY A 103 -2.48 -8.60 15.22
CA GLY A 103 -1.30 -9.34 14.78
C GLY A 103 -0.23 -8.41 14.21
N ALA A 104 -0.59 -7.47 13.34
CA ALA A 104 0.36 -6.55 12.73
C ALA A 104 0.93 -5.53 13.73
N ASN A 105 0.11 -4.99 14.64
CA ASN A 105 0.55 -4.03 15.64
C ASN A 105 1.35 -4.66 16.78
N ALA A 106 1.07 -5.91 17.14
CA ALA A 106 1.82 -6.61 18.18
C ALA A 106 3.24 -7.01 17.74
N PHE A 107 3.46 -7.21 16.44
CA PHE A 107 4.74 -7.72 15.92
C PHE A 107 5.52 -6.72 15.06
N PHE A 108 4.89 -5.71 14.46
CA PHE A 108 5.51 -4.91 13.40
C PHE A 108 5.38 -3.38 13.57
N ASP A 109 4.79 -2.90 14.69
CA ASP A 109 4.58 -1.47 15.00
C ASP A 109 4.07 -0.64 13.80
N MET A 110 3.26 -1.27 12.94
CA MET A 110 2.71 -0.66 11.74
C MET A 110 1.59 0.33 12.12
N PRO A 111 1.35 1.39 11.35
CA PRO A 111 0.29 2.36 11.65
C PRO A 111 -1.10 1.84 11.24
N TYR A 112 -1.52 0.67 11.75
CA TYR A 112 -2.85 0.14 11.48
C TYR A 112 -3.93 0.85 12.29
N PHE A 113 -4.97 1.25 11.60
CA PHE A 113 -6.21 1.76 12.13
C PHE A 113 -7.33 0.78 11.81
N HIS A 114 -8.15 0.49 12.82
CA HIS A 114 -9.40 -0.21 12.59
C HIS A 114 -10.42 0.75 11.99
N SER A 115 -10.95 0.40 10.82
CA SER A 115 -11.91 1.22 10.07
C SER A 115 -13.11 0.38 9.66
N ASP A 116 -14.28 1.01 9.58
CA ASP A 116 -15.45 0.36 9.01
C ASP A 116 -15.30 0.44 7.49
N ILE A 117 -15.05 -0.69 6.82
CA ILE A 117 -14.77 -0.74 5.37
C ILE A 117 -15.89 -1.50 4.65
N THR A 118 -16.34 -0.93 3.54
CA THR A 118 -17.25 -1.58 2.59
C THR A 118 -16.62 -1.57 1.21
N MET A 119 -16.48 -2.76 0.62
CA MET A 119 -16.07 -2.93 -0.76
C MET A 119 -17.12 -3.76 -1.50
N LYS A 120 -17.61 -3.25 -2.62
CA LYS A 120 -18.62 -3.92 -3.46
C LYS A 120 -18.21 -3.84 -4.92
N ARG A 121 -18.40 -4.94 -5.66
CA ARG A 121 -18.11 -4.99 -7.09
C ARG A 121 -19.39 -5.26 -7.88
N GLU A 122 -19.64 -4.45 -8.90
CA GLU A 122 -20.76 -4.57 -9.83
C GLU A 122 -20.19 -4.52 -11.26
N GLY A 123 -20.05 -5.71 -11.88
CA GLY A 123 -19.32 -5.82 -13.15
C GLY A 123 -17.86 -5.37 -12.99
N ASP A 124 -17.47 -4.34 -13.75
CA ASP A 124 -16.12 -3.75 -13.69
C ASP A 124 -15.99 -2.56 -12.74
N LEU A 125 -17.10 -2.12 -12.14
CA LEU A 125 -17.11 -1.02 -11.19
C LEU A 125 -16.90 -1.56 -9.77
N THR A 126 -15.94 -0.98 -9.07
CA THR A 126 -15.70 -1.26 -7.64
C THR A 126 -16.03 -0.02 -6.84
N TYR A 127 -16.92 -0.17 -5.86
CA TYR A 127 -17.20 0.84 -4.84
C TYR A 127 -16.36 0.52 -3.61
N PHE A 128 -15.70 1.52 -3.06
CA PHE A 128 -14.88 1.39 -1.86
C PHE A 128 -15.14 2.56 -0.91
N GLU A 129 -15.49 2.22 0.32
CA GLU A 129 -15.70 3.16 1.41
C GLU A 129 -14.92 2.67 2.64
N SER A 130 -14.14 3.56 3.26
CA SER A 130 -13.45 3.32 4.52
C SER A 130 -13.71 4.50 5.45
N ILE A 131 -14.23 4.20 6.64
CA ILE A 131 -14.53 5.19 7.69
C ILE A 131 -13.73 4.84 8.93
N ARG A 132 -12.70 5.63 9.20
CA ARG A 132 -11.85 5.51 10.37
C ARG A 132 -12.43 6.31 11.52
N LYS A 133 -12.81 5.64 12.61
CA LYS A 133 -13.32 6.31 13.83
C LYS A 133 -12.23 7.12 14.53
N ALA A 134 -11.03 6.57 14.63
CA ALA A 134 -9.86 7.32 15.07
C ALA A 134 -9.63 8.47 14.07
N ASN A 135 -9.45 9.70 14.57
CA ASN A 135 -9.22 10.93 13.79
C ASN A 135 -10.20 11.24 12.63
N GLN A 136 -11.34 10.54 12.55
CA GLN A 136 -12.44 10.78 11.60
C GLN A 136 -12.01 10.80 10.12
N ALA A 137 -11.01 9.99 9.76
CA ALA A 137 -10.55 9.91 8.38
C ALA A 137 -11.48 9.06 7.51
N VAL A 138 -11.69 9.47 6.26
CA VAL A 138 -12.63 8.87 5.32
C VAL A 138 -12.00 8.75 3.94
N PHE A 139 -12.26 7.63 3.28
CA PHE A 139 -12.14 7.52 1.84
C PHE A 139 -13.43 6.95 1.26
N LYS A 140 -13.95 7.59 0.22
CA LYS A 140 -15.12 7.14 -0.52
C LYS A 140 -14.91 7.36 -2.00
N GLY A 141 -14.94 6.27 -2.77
CA GLY A 141 -14.78 6.36 -4.21
C GLY A 141 -15.32 5.15 -4.95
N GLU A 142 -15.46 5.31 -6.25
CA GLU A 142 -15.80 4.25 -7.19
C GLU A 142 -14.77 4.24 -8.32
N TYR A 143 -14.28 3.07 -8.73
CA TYR A 143 -13.24 2.94 -9.73
C TYR A 143 -13.44 1.74 -10.65
N SER A 144 -12.89 1.86 -11.86
CA SER A 144 -12.91 0.81 -12.90
C SER A 144 -11.68 0.93 -13.78
N SER A 145 -11.30 -0.14 -14.46
CA SER A 145 -10.30 -0.09 -15.53
C SER A 145 -10.82 0.71 -16.74
N LYS A 146 -9.89 1.32 -17.48
CA LYS A 146 -10.15 2.16 -18.67
C LYS A 146 -9.26 1.80 -19.86
N SER A 147 -8.43 0.78 -19.73
CA SER A 147 -7.56 0.28 -20.79
C SER A 147 -7.41 -1.23 -20.71
N ASP A 148 -6.83 -1.81 -21.75
CA ASP A 148 -6.29 -3.17 -21.69
C ASP A 148 -5.14 -3.26 -20.67
N VAL A 149 -4.85 -4.50 -20.28
CA VAL A 149 -3.75 -4.82 -19.35
C VAL A 149 -2.40 -4.58 -20.02
N PHE A 150 -1.48 -3.96 -19.29
CA PHE A 150 -0.09 -3.74 -19.68
C PHE A 150 0.86 -3.98 -18.51
N ALA A 151 2.10 -4.34 -18.81
CA ALA A 151 3.19 -4.35 -17.84
C ALA A 151 3.89 -2.99 -17.84
N ALA A 152 4.21 -2.47 -16.65
CA ALA A 152 4.95 -1.21 -16.55
C ALA A 152 6.33 -1.35 -17.21
N ARG A 153 6.72 -0.36 -18.01
CA ARG A 153 8.07 -0.34 -18.61
C ARG A 153 9.07 0.09 -17.55
N GLU A 154 10.25 -0.51 -17.54
CA GLU A 154 11.34 -0.05 -16.69
C GLU A 154 11.55 1.46 -16.85
N GLU A 155 11.89 2.13 -15.75
CA GLU A 155 12.06 3.58 -15.65
C GLU A 155 10.81 4.44 -15.93
N SER A 156 9.64 3.84 -16.18
CA SER A 156 8.38 4.59 -16.26
C SER A 156 7.90 5.03 -14.88
N LEU A 157 6.96 5.98 -14.84
CA LEU A 157 6.37 6.40 -13.57
C LEU A 157 5.57 5.25 -12.95
N GLU A 158 4.83 4.49 -13.76
CA GLU A 158 4.06 3.33 -13.34
C GLU A 158 4.97 2.30 -12.67
N TYR A 159 6.10 1.95 -13.30
CA TYR A 159 7.08 1.04 -12.74
C TYR A 159 7.65 1.59 -11.43
N TRP A 160 7.99 2.88 -11.41
CA TRP A 160 8.47 3.54 -10.20
C TRP A 160 7.39 3.58 -9.10
N LEU A 161 6.09 3.61 -9.40
CA LEU A 161 5.04 3.65 -8.37
C LEU A 161 4.65 2.26 -7.85
N THR A 162 4.70 1.23 -8.69
CA THR A 162 4.11 -0.09 -8.38
C THR A 162 5.13 -1.17 -8.09
N GLU A 163 6.30 -1.15 -8.74
CA GLU A 163 7.34 -2.17 -8.55
C GLU A 163 8.17 -1.85 -7.30
N ARG A 164 7.57 -2.10 -6.13
CA ARG A 164 8.17 -1.93 -4.81
C ARG A 164 8.08 -3.21 -4.00
N TYR A 165 9.21 -3.91 -3.92
CA TYR A 165 9.33 -5.23 -3.30
C TYR A 165 9.83 -5.18 -1.85
N ARG A 166 9.80 -4.00 -1.23
CA ARG A 166 10.18 -3.79 0.16
C ARG A 166 9.26 -2.79 0.82
N LEU A 167 8.76 -3.14 1.99
CA LEU A 167 8.09 -2.23 2.90
C LEU A 167 9.04 -1.84 4.02
N TYR A 168 8.90 -0.61 4.50
CA TYR A 168 9.54 -0.07 5.68
C TYR A 168 8.50 0.33 6.70
N SER A 169 8.88 0.21 7.96
CA SER A 169 8.15 0.75 9.11
C SER A 169 9.13 1.28 10.15
N THR A 170 8.59 1.91 11.20
CA THR A 170 9.39 2.44 12.30
C THR A 170 8.85 1.87 13.59
N ALA A 171 9.70 1.15 14.32
CA ALA A 171 9.36 0.64 15.63
C ALA A 171 9.13 1.78 16.62
N LYS A 172 8.44 1.51 17.73
CA LYS A 172 8.16 2.52 18.77
C LYS A 172 9.40 3.20 19.36
N ASN A 173 10.55 2.52 19.33
CA ASN A 173 11.83 3.07 19.78
C ASN A 173 12.55 3.91 18.71
N GLY A 174 11.99 4.05 17.51
CA GLY A 174 12.56 4.80 16.40
C GLY A 174 13.41 3.97 15.43
N ASP A 175 13.60 2.66 15.68
CA ASP A 175 14.37 1.79 14.79
C ASP A 175 13.64 1.57 13.47
N ILE A 176 14.39 1.55 12.37
CA ILE A 176 13.87 1.18 11.06
C ILE A 176 13.68 -0.34 11.00
N GLN A 177 12.51 -0.75 10.54
CA GLN A 177 12.19 -2.15 10.22
C GLN A 177 11.84 -2.28 8.75
N TYR A 178 12.06 -3.45 8.18
CA TYR A 178 11.71 -3.73 6.79
C TYR A 178 11.22 -5.15 6.57
N GLY A 179 10.36 -5.32 5.57
CA GLY A 179 9.92 -6.61 5.07
C GLY A 179 10.06 -6.67 3.56
N ASP A 180 10.51 -7.82 3.04
CA ASP A 180 10.50 -8.06 1.61
C ASP A 180 9.13 -8.62 1.19
N ILE A 181 8.58 -8.02 0.14
CA ILE A 181 7.32 -8.42 -0.49
C ILE A 181 7.70 -9.05 -1.83
N LYS A 182 7.17 -10.24 -2.11
CA LYS A 182 7.35 -10.90 -3.39
C LYS A 182 6.01 -11.05 -4.08
N HIS A 183 5.94 -10.52 -5.29
CA HIS A 183 4.83 -10.71 -6.22
C HIS A 183 5.40 -10.70 -7.64
N GLU A 184 4.64 -11.20 -8.61
CA GLU A 184 4.96 -11.00 -10.03
C GLU A 184 4.73 -9.54 -10.43
N GLN A 185 5.33 -9.10 -11.54
CA GLN A 185 5.09 -7.75 -12.04
C GLN A 185 3.59 -7.47 -12.19
N TRP A 186 3.16 -6.28 -11.80
CA TRP A 186 1.74 -5.94 -11.80
C TRP A 186 1.14 -5.97 -13.21
N PRO A 187 0.01 -6.68 -13.43
CA PRO A 187 -0.82 -6.47 -14.60
C PRO A 187 -1.59 -5.17 -14.41
N LEU A 188 -1.13 -4.07 -15.02
CA LEU A 188 -1.70 -2.74 -14.82
C LEU A 188 -2.69 -2.35 -15.91
N GLN A 189 -3.64 -1.50 -15.56
CA GLN A 189 -4.57 -0.84 -16.46
C GLN A 189 -4.65 0.64 -16.06
N GLN A 190 -4.95 1.53 -17.00
CA GLN A 190 -5.36 2.89 -16.65
C GLN A 190 -6.67 2.81 -15.86
N ALA A 191 -6.81 3.60 -14.81
CA ALA A 191 -8.03 3.60 -14.00
C ALA A 191 -8.81 4.91 -14.16
N GLY A 192 -10.13 4.81 -14.13
CA GLY A 192 -11.02 5.94 -13.90
C GLY A 192 -11.56 5.83 -12.49
N VAL A 193 -11.44 6.92 -11.71
CA VAL A 193 -11.96 7.00 -10.35
C VAL A 193 -12.86 8.23 -10.22
N ASN A 194 -13.94 8.09 -9.47
CA ASN A 194 -14.72 9.19 -8.94
C ASN A 194 -14.60 9.18 -7.42
N ILE A 195 -13.67 10.00 -6.89
CA ILE A 195 -13.44 10.14 -5.45
C ILE A 195 -14.45 11.16 -4.91
N LYS A 196 -15.38 10.69 -4.09
CA LYS A 196 -16.37 11.54 -3.40
C LYS A 196 -15.77 12.20 -2.17
N GLU A 197 -14.89 11.48 -1.47
CA GLU A 197 -14.20 11.98 -0.28
C GLU A 197 -12.84 11.30 -0.11
N ASN A 198 -11.81 12.06 0.27
CA ASN A 198 -10.51 11.53 0.67
C ASN A 198 -9.83 12.48 1.67
N SER A 199 -9.93 12.14 2.96
CA SER A 199 -9.25 12.83 4.06
C SER A 199 -8.09 12.03 4.66
N LEU A 200 -7.78 10.84 4.10
CA LEU A 200 -6.73 9.96 4.62
C LEU A 200 -5.33 10.61 4.57
N ILE A 201 -5.02 11.37 3.53
CA ILE A 201 -3.72 12.05 3.40
C ILE A 201 -3.56 13.13 4.48
N LEU A 202 -4.62 13.90 4.73
CA LEU A 202 -4.63 14.91 5.80
C LEU A 202 -4.50 14.25 7.17
N ALA A 203 -5.21 13.14 7.39
CA ALA A 203 -5.14 12.35 8.62
C ALA A 203 -3.76 11.70 8.84
N ALA A 204 -2.99 11.47 7.77
CA ALA A 204 -1.59 11.05 7.82
C ALA A 204 -0.61 12.21 8.14
N GLY A 205 -1.11 13.42 8.38
CA GLY A 205 -0.31 14.58 8.80
C GLY A 205 0.37 15.32 7.65
N LEU A 206 -0.08 15.10 6.41
CA LEU A 206 0.39 15.78 5.21
C LEU A 206 -0.61 16.85 4.75
N PRO A 207 -0.15 17.90 4.04
CA PRO A 207 -1.05 18.86 3.40
C PRO A 207 -1.99 18.17 2.42
N SER A 208 -3.21 18.71 2.28
CA SER A 208 -4.17 18.22 1.29
C SER A 208 -3.57 18.15 -0.11
N GLN A 209 -3.93 17.08 -0.81
CA GLN A 209 -3.51 16.81 -2.18
C GLN A 209 -3.90 17.94 -3.14
N LYS A 210 -3.02 18.23 -4.10
CA LYS A 210 -3.24 19.22 -5.16
C LYS A 210 -3.10 18.55 -6.52
N GLY A 211 -3.93 18.98 -7.48
CA GLY A 211 -3.93 18.45 -8.83
C GLY A 211 -4.54 17.04 -8.93
N GLU A 212 -4.53 16.52 -10.15
CA GLU A 212 -5.10 15.21 -10.46
C GLU A 212 -4.14 14.08 -10.06
N PRO A 213 -4.67 12.95 -9.52
CA PRO A 213 -3.87 11.77 -9.28
C PRO A 213 -3.44 11.09 -10.58
N HIS A 214 -2.28 10.43 -10.54
CA HIS A 214 -1.96 9.38 -11.47
C HIS A 214 -2.65 8.08 -11.03
N LEU A 215 -3.41 7.47 -11.95
CA LEU A 215 -4.40 6.43 -11.63
C LEU A 215 -4.09 5.13 -12.36
N LEU A 216 -3.90 4.06 -11.59
CA LEU A 216 -3.73 2.70 -12.12
C LEU A 216 -4.70 1.75 -11.43
N TYR A 217 -5.11 0.72 -12.15
CA TYR A 217 -5.87 -0.41 -11.65
C TYR A 217 -5.09 -1.70 -11.90
N SER A 218 -5.25 -2.69 -11.04
CA SER A 218 -4.82 -4.06 -11.32
C SER A 218 -5.89 -5.06 -10.90
N PRO A 219 -6.20 -6.08 -11.73
CA PRO A 219 -7.08 -7.16 -11.31
C PRO A 219 -6.50 -7.91 -10.11
N GLY A 220 -5.17 -8.02 -10.02
CA GLY A 220 -4.49 -8.52 -8.85
C GLY A 220 -3.20 -9.28 -9.11
N VAL A 221 -2.54 -9.66 -8.02
CA VAL A 221 -1.33 -10.49 -8.00
C VAL A 221 -1.35 -11.43 -6.79
N THR A 222 -0.60 -12.54 -6.87
CA THR A 222 -0.29 -13.36 -5.70
C THR A 222 0.92 -12.78 -4.97
N VAL A 223 0.85 -12.77 -3.63
CA VAL A 223 1.84 -12.14 -2.76
C VAL A 223 2.33 -13.09 -1.70
N ASP A 224 3.65 -13.11 -1.55
CA ASP A 224 4.38 -13.76 -0.48
C ASP A 224 5.05 -12.67 0.39
N ILE A 225 4.83 -12.71 1.70
CA ILE A 225 5.50 -11.81 2.65
C ILE A 225 6.44 -12.61 3.56
N GLY A 226 7.70 -12.17 3.61
CA GLY A 226 8.72 -12.73 4.49
C GLY A 226 8.65 -12.23 5.94
N MET A 227 9.62 -12.61 6.76
CA MET A 227 9.78 -12.04 8.10
C MET A 227 10.18 -10.57 8.03
N ILE A 228 9.58 -9.74 8.87
CA ILE A 228 10.08 -8.40 9.15
C ILE A 228 11.42 -8.50 9.87
N GLN A 229 12.37 -7.69 9.43
CA GLN A 229 13.73 -7.61 9.95
C GLN A 229 13.99 -6.21 10.48
N LYS A 230 14.87 -6.11 11.49
CA LYS A 230 15.44 -4.82 11.88
C LYS A 230 16.54 -4.46 10.87
N TYR A 231 16.65 -3.15 10.58
CA TYR A 231 17.74 -2.64 9.77
C TYR A 231 19.08 -2.72 10.53
#